data_AF-A0A699UVU5-F1
#
_entry.id   AF-A0A699UVU5-F1
#
_cell.length_a   1.000
_cell.length_b   1.000
_cell.length_c   1.000
_cell.angle_alpha   90.00
_cell.angle_beta   90.00
_cell.angle_gamma   90.00
#
_symmetry.space_group_name_H-M   'P 1'
#
loop_
_entity.id
_entity.type
_entity.pdbx_description
1 polymer ?
#
loop_
_entity_poly.entity_id
_entity_poly.type
_entity_poly.pdbx_seq_one_letter_code
_entity_poly.pdbx_strand_id
1 'polypeptide(L)' 'LIVFEFPDVFPDELPGIPPVREVEFSIELIPGADPISKAPYRMAPIELKELKDQLQELLERG' A
#
# COMPACT_ATOMS: atom_id res chain seq x y z
N LEU A 1 -5.01 18.50 -22.21
CA LEU A 1 -4.26 17.99 -21.03
C LEU A 1 -4.84 16.62 -20.76
N ILE A 2 -4.06 15.56 -21.02
CA ILE A 2 -4.51 14.16 -21.03
C ILE A 2 -5.17 13.75 -19.70
N VAL A 3 -4.75 14.34 -18.57
CA VAL A 3 -5.29 14.07 -17.23
C VAL A 3 -6.80 14.32 -17.12
N PHE A 4 -7.33 15.38 -17.76
CA PHE A 4 -8.78 15.68 -17.70
C PHE A 4 -9.63 14.73 -18.56
N GLU A 5 -9.01 13.97 -19.47
CA GLU A 5 -9.71 12.99 -20.31
C GLU A 5 -9.88 11.64 -19.58
N PHE A 6 -9.13 11.40 -18.50
CA PHE A 6 -9.15 10.14 -17.72
C PHE A 6 -9.21 10.40 -16.20
N PRO A 7 -10.28 11.06 -15.71
CA PRO A 7 -10.41 11.38 -14.29
C PRO A 7 -10.53 10.13 -13.40
N ASP A 8 -10.93 9.00 -13.97
CA ASP A 8 -10.99 7.67 -13.35
C ASP A 8 -9.62 6.99 -13.23
N VAL A 9 -8.68 7.31 -14.12
CA VAL A 9 -7.29 6.79 -14.08
C VAL A 9 -6.41 7.63 -13.16
N PHE A 10 -6.72 8.92 -13.01
CA PHE A 10 -5.99 9.86 -12.16
C PHE A 10 -6.91 10.52 -11.12
N PRO A 11 -7.53 9.74 -10.21
CA PRO A 11 -8.36 10.31 -9.15
C PRO A 11 -7.50 11.06 -8.13
N ASP A 12 -8.06 12.10 -7.53
CA ASP A 12 -7.40 12.88 -6.46
C ASP A 12 -7.16 12.04 -5.19
N GLU A 13 -7.97 10.99 -4.98
CA GLU A 13 -7.87 10.03 -3.89
C GLU A 13 -7.84 8.59 -4.42
N LEU A 14 -7.16 7.68 -3.70
CA LEU A 14 -7.07 6.27 -4.10
C LEU A 14 -8.44 5.57 -3.95
N PRO A 15 -8.87 4.73 -4.91
CA PRO A 15 -10.20 4.09 -4.91
C PRO A 15 -10.37 2.96 -3.87
N GLY A 16 -9.47 2.83 -2.89
CA GLY A 16 -9.44 1.74 -1.90
C GLY A 16 -8.83 0.45 -2.43
N ILE A 17 -9.35 -0.70 -1.98
CA ILE A 17 -8.91 -2.01 -2.46
C ILE A 17 -9.14 -2.12 -3.98
N PRO A 18 -8.14 -2.56 -4.76
CA PRO A 18 -8.36 -2.89 -6.15
C PRO A 18 -9.52 -3.90 -6.30
N PRO A 19 -10.38 -3.74 -7.32
CA PRO A 19 -11.41 -4.74 -7.59
C PRO A 19 -10.78 -6.12 -7.80
N VAL A 20 -11.55 -7.18 -7.54
CA VAL A 20 -11.12 -8.55 -7.80
C VAL A 20 -10.64 -8.64 -9.25
N ARG A 21 -9.36 -8.97 -9.41
CA ARG A 21 -8.74 -9.15 -10.72
C ARG A 21 -9.02 -10.56 -11.19
N GLU A 22 -9.14 -10.75 -12.51
CA GLU A 22 -9.30 -12.10 -13.11
C GLU A 22 -8.06 -12.98 -12.88
N VAL A 23 -6.91 -12.37 -12.60
CA VAL A 23 -5.65 -13.04 -12.31
C VAL A 23 -5.32 -12.88 -10.83
N GLU A 24 -5.09 -14.01 -10.16
CA GLU A 24 -4.58 -14.05 -8.80
C GLU A 24 -3.07 -13.77 -8.80
N PHE A 25 -2.63 -12.87 -7.92
CA PHE A 25 -1.21 -12.55 -7.77
C PHE A 25 -0.61 -13.45 -6.69
N SER A 26 0.31 -14.32 -7.06
CA SER A 26 1.07 -15.15 -6.13
C SER A 26 2.48 -14.61 -5.92
N ILE A 27 2.97 -14.61 -4.68
CA ILE A 27 4.38 -14.37 -4.36
C ILE A 27 5.06 -15.73 -4.28
N GLU A 28 5.81 -16.08 -5.33
CA GLU A 28 6.60 -17.31 -5.34
C GLU A 28 7.89 -17.13 -4.55
N LEU A 29 8.15 -18.06 -3.64
CA LEU A 29 9.40 -18.10 -2.88
C LEU A 29 10.41 -18.99 -3.60
N ILE A 30 11.67 -18.55 -3.64
CA ILE A 30 12.75 -19.44 -4.06
C ILE A 30 12.86 -20.61 -3.05
N PRO A 31 13.13 -21.85 -3.51
CA PRO A 31 13.30 -22.99 -2.60
C PRO A 31 14.37 -22.70 -1.53
N GLY A 32 14.01 -22.92 -0.26
CA GLY A 32 14.89 -22.66 0.89
C GLY A 32 14.85 -21.22 1.42
N ALA A 33 13.95 -20.36 0.94
CA ALA A 33 13.72 -19.05 1.56
C ALA A 33 13.04 -19.20 2.94
N ASP A 34 13.68 -18.67 3.97
CA ASP A 34 13.11 -18.58 5.32
C ASP A 34 12.38 -17.24 5.53
N PRO A 35 11.34 -17.18 6.38
CA PRO A 35 10.70 -15.93 6.76
C PRO A 35 11.69 -14.94 7.40
N ILE A 36 11.59 -13.67 7.01
CA ILE A 36 12.43 -12.60 7.57
C ILE A 36 11.69 -11.94 8.72
N SER A 37 12.37 -11.84 9.87
CA SER A 37 11.94 -11.04 11.02
C SER A 37 13.05 -10.06 11.39
N LYS A 38 12.78 -8.76 11.27
CA LYS A 38 13.73 -7.69 11.61
C LYS A 38 13.02 -6.66 12.47
N ALA A 39 13.73 -6.12 13.46
CA ALA A 39 13.21 -5.04 14.28
C ALA A 39 13.02 -3.77 13.43
N PRO A 40 11.95 -2.98 13.64
CA PRO A 40 11.79 -1.69 13.02
C PRO A 40 12.94 -0.73 13.38
N TYR A 41 13.28 0.16 12.46
CA TYR A 41 14.22 1.24 12.74
C TYR A 41 13.63 2.26 13.71
N ARG A 42 14.50 2.94 14.48
CA ARG A 42 14.09 4.05 15.33
C ARG A 42 13.69 5.23 14.46
N MET A 43 12.54 5.81 14.77
CA MET A 43 11.99 7.00 14.13
C MET A 43 11.76 8.07 15.19
N ALA A 44 11.82 9.34 14.80
CA ALA A 44 11.47 10.46 15.67
C ALA A 44 9.96 10.44 16.00
N PRO A 45 9.51 11.08 17.09
CA PRO A 45 8.08 11.12 17.44
C PRO A 45 7.18 11.69 16.34
N ILE A 46 7.68 12.64 15.55
CA ILE A 46 6.93 13.25 14.43
C ILE A 46 6.72 12.26 13.28
N GLU A 47 7.75 11.48 12.94
CA GLU A 47 7.69 10.45 11.89
C GLU A 47 6.77 9.30 12.30
N LEU A 48 6.82 8.90 13.59
CA LEU A 48 5.91 7.87 14.12
C LEU A 48 4.45 8.31 14.08
N LYS A 49 4.17 9.59 14.33
CA LYS A 49 2.82 10.14 14.23
C LYS A 49 2.32 10.09 12.78
N GLU A 50 3.13 10.59 11.85
CA GLU A 50 2.81 10.57 10.43
C GLU A 50 2.57 9.14 9.92
N LEU A 51 3.45 8.21 10.26
CA LEU A 51 3.30 6.80 9.90
C LEU A 51 1.99 6.21 10.45
N LYS A 52 1.63 6.53 11.70
CA LYS A 52 0.39 6.07 12.31
C LYS A 52 -0.83 6.62 11.58
N ASP A 53 -0.83 7.90 11.23
CA ASP A 53 -1.93 8.56 10.56
C ASP A 53 -2.13 7.96 9.14
N GLN A 54 -1.05 7.73 8.40
CA GLN A 54 -1.08 7.04 7.10
C GLN A 54 -1.57 5.59 7.20
N LEU A 55 -1.12 4.84 8.20
CA LEU A 55 -1.58 3.46 8.42
C LEU A 55 -3.08 3.42 8.73
N GLN A 56 -3.59 4.38 9.50
CA GLN A 56 -5.02 4.47 9.82
C GLN A 56 -5.84 4.77 8.56
N GLU A 57 -5.40 5.69 7.72
CA GLU A 57 -6.05 6.00 6.43
C GLU A 57 -6.12 4.78 5.52
N LEU A 58 -5.04 4.00 5.43
CA LEU A 58 -5.01 2.77 4.63
C LEU A 58 -5.94 1.69 5.20
N LEU A 59 -5.96 1.50 6.53
CA LEU A 59 -6.85 0.53 7.17
C LEU A 59 -8.34 0.85 6.96
N GLU A 60 -8.70 2.12 6.91
CA GLU A 60 -10.08 2.57 6.63
C GLU A 60 -10.50 2.34 5.17
N ARG A 61 -9.53 2.28 4.26
CA ARG A 61 -9.74 2.04 2.83
C ARG A 61 -9.80 0.56 2.43
N GLY A 62 -9.40 -0.33 3.35
CA GLY A 62 -9.39 -1.78 3.18
C GLY A 62 -8.13 -2.32 2.51
#